data_AF-A0A1I7H3T5-F1
#
_entry.id   AF-A0A1I7H3T5-F1
#
_cell.length_a   1.000
_cell.length_b   1.000
_cell.length_c   1.000
_cell.angle_alpha   90.00
_cell.angle_beta   90.00
_cell.angle_gamma   90.00
#
_symmetry.space_group_name_H-M   'P 1'
#
loop_
_entity.id
_entity.type
_entity.pdbx_description
1 polymer ?
#
loop_
_entity_poly.entity_id
_entity_poly.type
_entity_poly.pdbx_seq_one_letter_code
_entity_poly.pdbx_strand_id
1 'polypeptide(L)'
;MIIGEGESHAWVEVINEGKWFGFDPTNNCIVLDSHIKLGCGRDATECQINRGIMHGGGDQTQAVFVSVEEISPEKSIISSGVLF
;
A
#
# COMPACT_ATOMS: atom_id res chain seq x y z
N MET A 1 -17.69 3.69 2.42
CA MET A 1 -16.71 4.51 3.14
C MET A 1 -16.18 3.65 4.26
N ILE A 2 -14.91 3.25 4.14
CA ILE A 2 -14.23 2.38 5.11
C ILE A 2 -13.55 3.32 6.12
N ILE A 3 -13.41 2.88 7.37
CA ILE A 3 -12.65 3.65 8.35
C ILE A 3 -11.19 3.71 7.87
N GLY A 4 -10.61 4.92 7.77
CA GLY A 4 -9.24 5.13 7.30
C GLY A 4 -9.09 5.36 5.79
N GLU A 5 -10.18 5.55 5.05
CA GLU A 5 -10.13 5.96 3.64
C GLU A 5 -9.39 7.30 3.49
N GLY A 6 -8.29 7.31 2.72
CA GLY A 6 -7.40 8.47 2.56
C GLY A 6 -6.15 8.45 3.45
N GLU A 7 -6.02 7.47 4.34
CA GLU A 7 -4.81 7.21 5.12
C GLU A 7 -4.07 5.97 4.57
N SER A 8 -2.79 5.83 4.91
CA SER A 8 -2.08 4.59 4.63
C SER A 8 -2.58 3.47 5.54
N HIS A 9 -2.85 2.30 4.96
CA HIS A 9 -3.35 1.12 5.68
C HIS A 9 -2.41 -0.09 5.53
N ALA A 10 -2.48 -1.03 6.47
CA ALA A 10 -1.69 -2.25 6.47
C ALA A 10 -2.57 -3.50 6.58
N TRP A 11 -2.19 -4.56 5.87
CA TRP A 11 -2.85 -5.85 5.87
C TRP A 11 -1.82 -6.98 5.91
N VAL A 12 -2.28 -8.23 6.02
CA VAL A 12 -1.42 -9.41 5.96
C VAL A 12 -1.68 -10.20 4.69
N GLU A 13 -0.65 -10.85 4.16
CA GLU A 13 -0.79 -11.73 3.00
C GLU A 13 -0.33 -13.14 3.34
N VAL A 14 -1.06 -14.14 2.83
CA VAL A 14 -0.75 -15.55 3.01
C VAL A 14 -0.51 -16.19 1.65
N ILE A 15 0.52 -17.03 1.55
CA ILE A 15 0.77 -17.82 0.35
C ILE A 15 -0.03 -19.12 0.39
N ASN A 16 -0.78 -19.38 -0.67
CA ASN A 16 -1.44 -20.67 -0.91
C ASN A 16 -1.29 -21.03 -2.39
N GLU A 17 -0.90 -22.27 -2.70
CA GLU A 17 -0.72 -22.75 -4.09
C GLU A 17 0.14 -21.82 -4.98
N GLY A 18 1.16 -21.18 -4.39
CA GLY A 18 2.06 -20.26 -5.10
C GLY A 18 1.48 -18.87 -5.39
N LYS A 19 0.32 -18.52 -4.82
CA LYS A 19 -0.30 -17.19 -4.94
C LYS A 19 -0.42 -16.52 -3.58
N TRP A 20 -0.26 -15.19 -3.57
CA TRP A 20 -0.46 -14.37 -2.39
C TRP A 20 -1.93 -13.93 -2.29
N PHE A 21 -2.51 -14.09 -1.11
CA PHE A 21 -3.87 -13.69 -0.79
C PHE A 21 -3.84 -12.69 0.36
N GLY A 22 -4.36 -11.49 0.13
CA GLY A 22 -4.38 -10.42 1.12
C GLY A 22 -5.65 -10.43 1.98
N PHE A 23 -5.47 -10.24 3.28
CA PHE A 23 -6.53 -10.21 4.29
C PHE A 23 -6.37 -8.98 5.18
N ASP A 24 -7.46 -8.23 5.33
CA ASP A 24 -7.54 -7.10 6.24
C ASP A 24 -8.38 -7.46 7.46
N PRO A 25 -7.75 -7.87 8.57
CA PRO A 25 -8.46 -8.23 9.79
C PRO A 25 -9.09 -7.02 10.49
N THR A 26 -8.61 -5.80 10.22
CA THR A 26 -9.15 -4.57 10.83
C THR A 26 -10.54 -4.27 10.30
N ASN A 27 -10.72 -4.44 8.99
CA ASN A 27 -11.99 -4.21 8.32
C ASN A 27 -12.79 -5.48 8.04
N ASN A 28 -12.29 -6.65 8.50
CA ASN A 28 -12.90 -7.96 8.29
C ASN A 28 -13.23 -8.22 6.80
N CYS A 29 -12.27 -7.95 5.92
CA CYS A 29 -12.47 -8.05 4.47
C CYS A 29 -11.25 -8.63 3.75
N ILE A 30 -11.45 -9.01 2.48
CA ILE A 30 -10.39 -9.45 1.58
C ILE A 30 -9.83 -8.23 0.86
N VAL A 31 -8.51 -8.22 0.67
CA VAL A 31 -7.81 -7.20 -0.12
C VAL A 31 -8.02 -7.48 -1.59
N LEU A 32 -8.59 -6.50 -2.30
CA LEU A 32 -8.95 -6.55 -3.72
C LEU A 32 -8.38 -5.33 -4.44
N ASP A 33 -8.77 -5.14 -5.70
CA ASP A 33 -8.28 -4.07 -6.60
C ASP A 33 -8.49 -2.63 -6.08
N SER A 34 -9.34 -2.45 -5.05
CA SER A 34 -9.51 -1.17 -4.35
C SER A 34 -8.37 -0.83 -3.38
N HIS A 35 -7.43 -1.75 -3.16
CA HIS A 35 -6.28 -1.56 -2.27
C HIS A 35 -4.99 -1.45 -3.10
N ILE A 36 -4.26 -0.36 -2.91
CA ILE A 36 -2.99 -0.13 -3.60
C ILE A 36 -1.84 -0.50 -2.65
N LYS A 37 -1.02 -1.45 -3.07
CA LYS A 37 0.15 -1.90 -2.32
C LYS A 37 1.31 -0.93 -2.53
N LEU A 38 1.74 -0.27 -1.44
CA LEU A 38 2.90 0.61 -1.43
C LEU A 38 4.20 -0.11 -1.02
N GLY A 39 4.10 -1.19 -0.24
CA GLY A 39 5.25 -1.99 0.20
C GLY A 39 4.82 -3.35 0.72
N CYS A 40 5.76 -4.30 0.75
CA CYS A 40 5.59 -5.60 1.38
C CYS A 40 6.88 -6.03 2.07
N GLY A 41 6.74 -6.85 3.10
CA GLY A 41 7.81 -7.24 3.98
C GLY A 41 7.29 -8.18 5.05
N ARG A 42 8.22 -8.77 5.81
CA ARG A 42 7.92 -9.71 6.89
C ARG A 42 7.23 -9.04 8.06
N ASP A 43 7.52 -7.76 8.28
CA ASP A 43 6.94 -6.94 9.34
C ASP A 43 6.97 -5.44 8.98
N ALA A 44 6.49 -4.61 9.90
CA ALA A 44 6.37 -3.17 9.73
C ALA A 44 7.71 -2.44 9.49
N THR A 45 8.86 -3.03 9.86
CA THR A 45 10.18 -2.40 9.66
C THR A 45 10.63 -2.42 8.19
N GLU A 46 10.19 -3.44 7.44
CA GLU A 46 10.43 -3.57 6.01
C GLU A 46 9.42 -2.75 5.17
N CYS A 47 8.25 -2.44 5.75
CA CYS A 47 7.15 -1.68 5.11
C CYS A 47 7.04 -0.22 5.56
N GLN A 48 8.11 0.38 6.08
CA GLN A 48 8.07 1.75 6.60
C GLN A 48 7.76 2.78 5.51
N ILE A 49 6.69 3.56 5.71
CA ILE A 49 6.33 4.67 4.81
C ILE A 49 7.27 5.86 4.99
N ASN A 50 7.67 6.13 6.23
CA ASN A 50 8.68 7.13 6.58
C ASN A 50 9.87 6.41 7.24
N ARG A 51 11.07 6.63 6.70
CA ARG A 51 12.34 6.10 7.23
C ARG A 51 13.36 7.23 7.33
N GLY A 52 13.99 7.38 8.50
CA GLY A 52 15.00 8.41 8.74
C GLY A 52 15.23 8.66 10.23
N ILE A 53 15.99 9.72 10.53
CA ILE A 53 16.25 10.18 11.91
C ILE A 53 15.49 11.49 12.13
N MET A 54 14.65 11.53 13.17
CA MET A 54 13.99 12.77 13.59
C MET A 54 14.80 13.41 14.73
N HIS A 55 15.31 14.62 14.50
CA HIS A 55 16.05 15.39 15.50
C HIS A 55 15.20 16.55 16.00
N GLY A 56 15.14 16.76 17.32
CA GLY A 56 14.44 17.91 17.91
C GLY A 56 12.91 17.76 18.09
N GLY A 57 12.31 16.70 17.54
CA GLY A 57 10.87 16.44 17.66
C GLY A 57 9.99 17.47 16.94
N GLY A 58 8.70 17.48 17.24
CA GLY A 58 7.70 18.37 16.63
C GLY A 58 6.47 17.61 16.14
N ASP A 59 5.43 18.36 15.80
CA ASP A 59 4.23 17.80 15.18
C ASP A 59 4.52 17.44 13.72
N GLN A 60 4.07 16.26 13.30
CA GLN A 60 4.18 15.79 11.94
C GLN A 60 2.78 15.51 11.39
N THR A 61 2.49 16.08 10.22
CA THR A 61 1.27 15.78 9.46
C THR A 61 1.66 15.02 8.20
N GLN A 62 0.95 13.93 7.92
CA GLN A 62 1.05 13.19 6.66
C GLN A 62 -0.26 13.37 5.89
N ALA A 63 -0.17 13.67 4.60
CA ALA A 63 -1.31 13.69 3.71
C ALA A 63 -1.03 12.73 2.55
N VAL A 64 -1.95 11.79 2.33
CA VAL A 64 -1.84 10.78 1.27
C VAL A 64 -2.86 11.08 0.19
N PHE A 65 -2.41 11.14 -1.06
CA PHE A 65 -3.26 11.34 -2.23
C PHE A 65 -3.01 10.23 -3.24
N VAL A 66 -4.08 9.65 -3.75
CA VAL A 66 -4.05 8.59 -4.75
C VAL A 66 -4.93 9.01 -5.92
N SER A 67 -4.37 8.96 -7.13
CA SER A 67 -5.12 9.14 -8.38
C SER A 67 -5.04 7.84 -9.17
N VAL A 68 -6.20 7.28 -9.51
CA VAL A 68 -6.32 6.07 -10.34
C VAL A 68 -7.11 6.39 -11.59
N GLU A 69 -6.67 5.83 -12.72
CA GLU A 69 -7.36 5.92 -14.00
C GLU A 69 -7.46 4.52 -14.60
N GLU A 70 -8.61 4.22 -15.21
CA GLU A 70 -8.77 2.99 -15.99
C GLU A 70 -7.89 3.06 -17.24
N ILE A 71 -7.16 1.99 -17.50
CA ILE A 71 -6.28 1.90 -18.66
C ILE A 71 -7.04 1.15 -19.75
N SER A 72 -7.29 1.81 -20.88
CA SER A 72 -7.88 1.14 -22.03
C SER A 72 -6.92 0.09 -22.60
N PRO A 73 -7.42 -0.99 -23.22
CA PRO A 73 -6.60 -2.12 -23.67
C PRO A 73 -5.46 -1.75 -24.63
N GLU A 74 -5.57 -0.59 -25.32
CA GLU A 74 -4.55 -0.10 -26.24
C GLU A 74 -3.43 0.74 -25.58
N LYS A 75 -3.51 1.05 -24.28
CA LYS A 75 -2.45 1.75 -23.53
C LYS A 75 -1.53 0.75 -22.84
N SER A 76 -0.23 0.77 -23.17
CA SER A 76 0.80 0.04 -22.43
C SER A 76 1.22 0.79 -21.16
N ILE A 77 1.28 0.08 -20.03
CA ILE A 77 1.66 0.61 -18.70
C ILE A 77 3.18 0.66 -18.51
N ILE A 78 3.96 0.18 -19.47
CA ILE A 78 5.43 0.17 -19.35
C ILE A 78 5.96 1.58 -19.58
N SER A 79 5.98 2.38 -18.52
CA SER A 79 6.91 3.50 -18.37
C SER A 79 8.24 2.91 -17.94
N SER A 80 9.28 3.14 -18.73
CA SER A 80 10.66 2.81 -18.38
C SER A 80 11.08 3.58 -17.12
N GLY A 81 10.85 3.01 -15.94
CA GLY A 81 11.13 3.65 -14.67
C GLY A 81 11.22 2.64 -13.53
N VAL A 82 12.46 2.33 -13.18
CA VAL A 82 12.97 1.73 -11.93
C VAL A 82 11.99 0.88 -11.10
N LEU A 83 12.19 -0.43 -11.12
CA LEU A 83 11.75 -1.36 -10.08
C LEU A 83 12.80 -1.32 -8.95
N PHE A 84 12.37 -0.85 -7.77
CA PHE A 84 13.03 -0.92 -6.45
C PHE A 84 14.52 -0.52 -6.36
#